data_AF-A0A7C4ZXP7-F1
#
_entry.id   AF-A0A7C4ZXP7-F1
#
_cell.length_a   1.000
_cell.length_b   1.000
_cell.length_c   1.000
_cell.angle_alpha   90.00
_cell.angle_beta   90.00
_cell.angle_gamma   90.00
#
_symmetry.space_group_name_H-M   'P 1'
#
loop_
_entity.id
_entity.type
_entity.pdbx_description
1 polymer ?
#
loop_
_entity_poly.entity_id
_entity_poly.type
_entity_poly.pdbx_seq_one_letter_code
_entity_poly.pdbx_strand_id
1 'polypeptide(L)'
;PADKERIANFGLAALDFSWEHAEKPLLKNVRGTSRCLPYLIAGNPVNFGCPTKLSTAEALAAALYIAGYRQEAFKLLSIFKWGHTFIELNKTMLESYAKAKNSSEVVKIQEQIISHLQS
;
A
#
# COMPACT_ATOMS: atom_id res chain seq x y z
N PRO A 1 -3.62 -2.83 9.90
CA PRO A 1 -4.73 -3.21 10.82
C PRO A 1 -5.10 -2.17 11.88
N ALA A 2 -4.13 -1.56 12.57
CA ALA A 2 -4.41 -0.58 13.64
C ALA A 2 -5.19 0.67 13.16
N ASP A 3 -5.12 1.01 11.88
CA ASP A 3 -5.84 2.16 11.30
C ASP A 3 -7.27 1.79 10.80
N LYS A 4 -7.75 0.56 11.05
CA LYS A 4 -9.06 0.06 10.59
C LYS A 4 -10.23 0.93 11.06
N GLU A 5 -10.27 1.29 12.34
CA GLU A 5 -11.33 2.14 12.91
C GLU A 5 -11.27 3.57 12.36
N ARG A 6 -10.07 4.10 12.09
CA ARG A 6 -9.91 5.43 11.51
C ARG A 6 -10.47 5.49 10.09
N ILE A 7 -10.19 4.45 9.29
CA ILE A 7 -10.71 4.36 7.92
C ILE A 7 -12.24 4.27 7.92
N ALA A 8 -12.84 3.53 8.87
CA ALA A 8 -14.30 3.45 8.98
C ALA A 8 -14.95 4.80 9.31
N ASN A 9 -14.33 5.57 10.22
CA ASN A 9 -14.91 6.81 10.74
C ASN A 9 -14.60 8.06 9.89
N PHE A 10 -13.47 8.07 9.18
CA PHE A 10 -12.95 9.27 8.50
C PHE A 10 -12.62 9.05 7.02
N GLY A 11 -12.77 7.83 6.50
CA GLY A 11 -12.42 7.48 5.14
C GLY A 11 -10.92 7.31 4.91
N LEU A 12 -10.55 7.04 3.65
CA LEU A 12 -9.17 6.86 3.20
C LEU A 12 -8.88 7.83 2.06
N ALA A 13 -7.82 8.63 2.21
CA ALA A 13 -7.29 9.47 1.14
C ALA A 13 -5.88 8.98 0.80
N ALA A 14 -5.60 8.73 -0.48
CA ALA A 14 -4.26 8.46 -0.96
C ALA A 14 -3.70 9.71 -1.64
N LEU A 15 -2.47 10.07 -1.28
CA LEU A 15 -1.70 11.09 -1.94
C LEU A 15 -0.54 10.38 -2.63
N ASP A 16 -0.54 10.39 -3.95
CA ASP A 16 0.50 9.82 -4.78
C ASP A 16 1.47 10.95 -5.17
N PHE A 17 2.71 10.87 -4.70
CA PHE A 17 3.76 11.84 -5.06
C PHE A 17 4.83 11.13 -5.86
N SER A 18 5.22 11.70 -7.00
CA SER A 18 6.47 11.34 -7.65
C SER A 18 7.62 11.73 -6.73
N TRP A 19 8.61 10.85 -6.58
CA TRP A 19 9.78 11.05 -5.73
C TRP A 19 10.57 12.34 -6.04
N GLU A 20 10.34 12.95 -7.21
CA GLU A 20 10.95 14.22 -7.61
C GLU A 20 10.41 15.45 -6.85
N HIS A 21 9.32 15.33 -6.09
CA HIS A 21 8.75 16.45 -5.31
C HIS A 21 8.41 16.08 -3.86
N ALA A 22 9.07 15.05 -3.29
CA ALA A 22 8.93 14.66 -1.89
C ALA A 22 9.56 15.66 -0.90
N GLU A 23 9.45 16.96 -1.21
CA GLU A 23 9.80 18.01 -0.29
C GLU A 23 8.86 17.94 0.92
N LYS A 24 9.49 17.98 2.10
CA LYS A 24 8.92 17.96 3.44
C LYS A 24 7.77 18.96 3.74
N PRO A 25 7.47 20.05 2.99
CA PRO A 25 6.38 20.95 3.36
C PRO A 25 4.98 20.35 3.18
N LEU A 26 4.76 19.46 2.21
CA LEU A 26 3.42 18.96 1.90
C LEU A 26 2.87 18.04 3.01
N LEU A 27 3.73 17.21 3.61
CA LEU A 27 3.37 16.35 4.75
C LEU A 27 2.99 17.15 6.02
N LYS A 28 3.45 18.40 6.16
CA LYS A 28 3.13 19.24 7.33
C LYS A 28 1.70 19.77 7.30
N ASN A 29 1.08 19.87 6.12
CA ASN A 29 -0.24 20.48 5.94
C ASN A 29 -1.38 19.47 5.75
N VAL A 30 -1.07 18.17 5.70
CA VAL A 30 -2.10 17.12 5.64
C VAL A 30 -2.69 16.94 7.04
N ARG A 31 -3.96 17.34 7.22
CA ARG A 31 -4.72 17.06 8.44
C ARG A 31 -4.99 15.55 8.54
N GLY A 32 -4.53 14.92 9.60
CA GLY A 32 -4.76 13.50 9.87
C GLY A 32 -3.48 12.74 10.22
N THR A 33 -3.56 11.41 10.24
CA THR A 33 -2.42 10.55 10.53
C THR A 33 -1.76 10.10 9.23
N SER A 34 -0.61 10.68 8.88
CA SER A 34 0.14 10.30 7.69
C SER A 34 0.78 8.92 7.83
N ARG A 35 0.68 8.11 6.78
CA ARG A 35 1.24 6.76 6.68
C ARG A 35 1.89 6.57 5.31
N CYS A 36 3.01 5.87 5.29
CA CYS A 36 3.63 5.40 4.05
C CYS A 36 3.28 3.92 3.86
N LEU A 37 3.04 3.50 2.61
CA LEU A 37 2.86 2.09 2.29
C LEU A 37 4.18 1.35 2.36
N PRO A 38 4.18 0.07 2.79
CA PRO A 38 5.37 -0.75 2.76
C PRO A 38 5.73 -1.16 1.32
N TYR A 39 6.91 -1.79 1.18
CA TYR A 39 7.41 -2.31 -0.09
C TYR A 39 6.40 -3.25 -0.75
N LEU A 40 6.02 -2.89 -1.98
CA LEU A 40 5.10 -3.60 -2.87
C LEU A 40 5.56 -3.39 -4.31
N ILE A 41 5.19 -4.30 -5.20
CA ILE A 41 5.51 -4.24 -6.62
C ILE A 41 4.28 -3.80 -7.42
N ALA A 42 4.47 -2.91 -8.38
CA ALA A 42 3.40 -2.49 -9.27
C ALA A 42 2.94 -3.63 -10.20
N GLY A 43 1.63 -3.83 -10.28
CA GLY A 43 0.96 -4.72 -11.23
C GLY A 43 0.31 -3.97 -12.41
N ASN A 44 0.29 -2.64 -12.38
CA ASN A 44 -0.20 -1.82 -13.48
C ASN A 44 0.69 -1.91 -14.73
N PRO A 45 0.15 -1.75 -15.96
CA PRO A 45 0.91 -1.92 -17.20
C PRO A 45 2.05 -0.93 -17.40
N VAL A 46 2.01 0.24 -16.76
CA VAL A 46 2.99 1.32 -16.97
C VAL A 46 4.27 1.04 -16.19
N ASN A 47 4.13 0.61 -14.94
CA ASN A 47 5.24 0.37 -14.02
C ASN A 47 5.36 -1.11 -13.63
N PHE A 48 4.85 -2.03 -14.44
CA PHE A 48 4.78 -3.44 -14.10
C PHE A 48 6.14 -3.97 -13.60
N GLY A 49 6.15 -4.64 -12.45
CA GLY A 49 7.37 -5.20 -11.85
C GLY A 49 8.27 -4.17 -11.15
N CYS A 50 7.99 -2.87 -11.26
CA CYS A 50 8.78 -1.86 -10.58
C CYS A 50 8.40 -1.77 -9.09
N PRO A 51 9.39 -1.78 -8.18
CA PRO A 51 9.12 -1.64 -6.75
C PRO A 51 8.64 -0.25 -6.41
N THR A 52 7.63 -0.16 -5.55
CA THR A 52 7.07 1.07 -4.96
C THR A 52 6.49 2.11 -5.93
N LYS A 53 6.53 1.87 -7.25
CA LYS A 53 5.92 2.73 -8.28
C LYS A 53 4.45 2.39 -8.53
N LEU A 54 3.69 2.37 -7.43
CA LEU A 54 2.27 2.05 -7.45
C LEU A 54 1.49 3.18 -8.12
N SER A 55 0.42 2.84 -8.82
CA SER A 55 -0.63 3.81 -9.16
C SER A 55 -1.44 4.17 -7.91
N THR A 56 -2.16 5.30 -7.94
CA THR A 56 -3.07 5.68 -6.85
C THR A 56 -4.10 4.60 -6.52
N ALA A 57 -4.60 3.89 -7.54
CA ALA A 57 -5.55 2.79 -7.35
C ALA A 57 -4.92 1.61 -6.58
N GLU A 58 -3.69 1.22 -6.93
CA GLU A 58 -2.95 0.17 -6.22
C GLU A 58 -2.59 0.60 -4.80
N ALA A 59 -2.20 1.87 -4.60
CA ALA A 59 -1.92 2.41 -3.29
C ALA A 59 -3.16 2.37 -2.37
N LEU A 60 -4.31 2.79 -2.87
CA LEU A 60 -5.58 2.69 -2.13
C LEU A 60 -5.96 1.24 -1.84
N ALA A 61 -5.85 0.36 -2.83
CA ALA A 61 -6.15 -1.06 -2.65
C ALA A 61 -5.23 -1.72 -1.62
N ALA A 62 -3.92 -1.42 -1.65
CA ALA A 62 -2.97 -1.92 -0.66
C ALA A 62 -3.30 -1.44 0.74
N ALA A 63 -3.60 -0.14 0.91
CA ALA A 63 -4.00 0.42 2.20
C ALA A 63 -5.28 -0.26 2.74
N LEU A 64 -6.31 -0.43 1.90
CA LEU A 64 -7.54 -1.15 2.26
C LEU A 64 -7.24 -2.60 2.66
N TYR A 65 -6.41 -3.30 1.89
CA TYR A 65 -6.05 -4.69 2.14
C TYR A 65 -5.34 -4.85 3.49
N ILE A 66 -4.32 -4.02 3.76
CA ILE A 66 -3.54 -4.03 5.01
C ILE A 66 -4.40 -3.60 6.20
N ALA A 67 -5.42 -2.77 5.98
CA ALA A 67 -6.40 -2.41 7.01
C ALA A 67 -7.46 -3.49 7.27
N GLY A 68 -7.49 -4.56 6.46
CA GLY A 68 -8.44 -5.67 6.59
C GLY A 68 -9.70 -5.56 5.73
N TYR A 69 -9.82 -4.51 4.92
CA TYR A 69 -10.90 -4.30 3.95
C TYR A 69 -10.56 -4.98 2.61
N ARG A 70 -10.38 -6.30 2.66
CA ARG A 70 -9.90 -7.07 1.50
C ARG A 70 -10.89 -7.02 0.35
N GLN A 71 -12.18 -7.20 0.63
CA GLN A 71 -13.22 -7.21 -0.39
C GLN A 71 -13.30 -5.87 -1.14
N GLU A 72 -13.15 -4.78 -0.40
CA GLU A 72 -13.12 -3.42 -0.93
C GLU A 72 -11.89 -3.18 -1.80
N ALA A 73 -10.72 -3.69 -1.39
CA ALA A 73 -9.52 -3.65 -2.21
C ALA A 73 -9.70 -4.40 -3.54
N PHE A 74 -10.27 -5.62 -3.49
CA PHE A 74 -10.59 -6.39 -4.70
C PHE A 74 -11.61 -5.67 -5.58
N LYS A 75 -12.68 -5.12 -4.99
CA LYS A 75 -13.72 -4.39 -5.72
C LYS A 75 -13.15 -3.14 -6.41
N LEU A 76 -12.29 -2.39 -5.72
CA LEU A 76 -11.62 -1.21 -6.28
C LEU A 76 -10.80 -1.59 -7.52
N LEU A 77 -10.00 -2.64 -7.42
CA LEU A 77 -9.15 -3.07 -8.54
C LEU A 77 -9.92 -3.80 -9.65
N SER A 78 -11.11 -4.33 -9.38
CA SER A 78 -11.93 -5.04 -10.39
C SER A 78 -12.36 -4.16 -11.57
N ILE A 79 -12.33 -2.84 -11.40
CA ILE A 79 -12.60 -1.85 -12.46
C ILE A 79 -11.51 -1.91 -13.55
N PHE A 80 -10.29 -2.34 -13.18
CA PHE A 80 -9.15 -2.42 -14.06
C PHE A 80 -8.93 -3.87 -14.52
N LYS A 81 -8.81 -4.09 -15.83
CA LYS A 81 -8.55 -5.43 -16.39
C LYS A 81 -7.30 -6.09 -15.79
N TRP A 82 -6.28 -5.29 -15.48
CA TRP A 82 -5.01 -5.71 -14.87
C TRP A 82 -5.04 -5.70 -13.33
N GLY A 83 -6.13 -5.28 -12.69
CA GLY A 83 -6.16 -5.05 -11.25
C GLY A 83 -5.89 -6.30 -10.41
N HIS A 84 -6.31 -7.47 -10.88
CA HIS A 84 -6.04 -8.76 -10.24
C HIS A 84 -4.54 -9.05 -10.14
N THR A 85 -3.77 -8.66 -11.16
CA THR A 85 -2.32 -8.86 -11.25
C THR A 85 -1.59 -8.23 -10.07
N PHE A 86 -1.99 -7.03 -9.63
CA PHE A 86 -1.38 -6.38 -8.47
C PHE A 86 -1.56 -7.21 -7.19
N ILE A 87 -2.77 -7.74 -6.94
CA ILE A 87 -3.03 -8.51 -5.72
C ILE A 87 -2.31 -9.86 -5.78
N GLU A 88 -2.29 -10.53 -6.94
CA GLU A 88 -1.60 -11.80 -7.12
C GLU A 88 -0.09 -11.66 -6.90
N LEU A 89 0.51 -10.66 -7.54
CA LEU A 89 1.95 -10.36 -7.43
C LEU A 89 2.37 -10.08 -6.00
N ASN A 90 1.53 -9.41 -5.23
CA ASN A 90 1.85 -8.98 -3.87
C ASN A 90 1.20 -9.84 -2.78
N LYS A 91 0.54 -10.95 -3.13
CA LYS A 91 -0.33 -11.70 -2.20
C LYS A 91 0.35 -12.02 -0.88
N THR A 92 1.55 -12.61 -0.92
CA THR A 92 2.30 -12.99 0.28
C THR A 92 2.69 -11.79 1.13
N MET A 93 3.09 -10.69 0.50
CA MET A 93 3.48 -9.45 1.18
C MET A 93 2.26 -8.78 1.83
N LEU A 94 1.16 -8.62 1.08
CA LEU A 94 -0.10 -8.05 1.57
C LEU A 94 -0.67 -8.86 2.75
N GLU A 95 -0.64 -10.19 2.66
CA GLU A 95 -1.07 -11.07 3.76
C GLU A 95 -0.19 -10.90 5.00
N SER A 96 1.12 -10.75 4.83
CA SER A 96 2.06 -10.55 5.94
C SER A 96 1.84 -9.20 6.61
N TYR A 97 1.73 -8.12 5.82
CA TYR A 97 1.45 -6.78 6.35
C TYR A 97 0.07 -6.68 7.01
N ALA A 98 -0.94 -7.39 6.49
CA ALA A 98 -2.27 -7.42 7.09
C ALA A 98 -2.31 -8.13 8.46
N LYS A 99 -1.31 -8.96 8.79
CA LYS A 99 -1.16 -9.60 10.11
C LYS A 99 -0.37 -8.75 11.11
N ALA A 100 0.31 -7.71 10.65
CA ALA A 100 1.12 -6.84 11.51
C ALA A 100 0.24 -6.03 12.47
N LYS A 101 0.61 -6.01 13.75
CA LYS A 101 -0.14 -5.30 14.80
C LYS A 101 0.06 -3.79 14.73
N ASN A 102 1.23 -3.34 14.30
CA ASN A 102 1.61 -1.93 14.29
C ASN A 102 2.62 -1.63 13.18
N SER A 103 2.96 -0.35 13.01
CA SER A 103 3.91 0.12 12.01
C SER A 103 5.32 -0.47 12.18
N SER A 104 5.76 -0.70 13.42
CA SER A 104 7.09 -1.28 13.68
C SER A 104 7.18 -2.72 13.19
N GLU A 105 6.11 -3.51 13.32
CA GLU A 105 6.04 -4.86 12.74
C GLU A 105 5.99 -4.83 11.21
N VAL A 106 5.29 -3.87 10.60
CA VAL A 106 5.29 -3.70 9.14
C VAL A 106 6.70 -3.44 8.61
N VAL A 107 7.47 -2.58 9.28
CA VAL A 107 8.86 -2.28 8.90
C VAL A 107 9.74 -3.52 9.00
N LYS A 108 9.63 -4.30 10.09
CA LYS A 108 10.40 -5.55 10.26
C LYS A 108 10.08 -6.58 9.16
N ILE A 109 8.79 -6.75 8.82
CA ILE A 109 8.37 -7.65 7.74
C ILE A 109 8.96 -7.17 6.41
N GLN A 110 8.92 -5.86 6.14
CA GLN A 110 9.50 -5.27 4.94
C GLN A 110 11.01 -5.53 4.84
N GLU A 111 11.76 -5.33 5.93
CA GLU A 111 13.22 -5.58 5.95
C GLU A 111 13.54 -7.04 5.63
N GLN A 112 12.78 -8.00 6.18
CA GLN A 112 12.92 -9.42 5.89
C GLN A 112 12.66 -9.75 4.41
N ILE A 113 11.62 -9.15 3.82
CA ILE A 113 11.29 -9.34 2.40
C ILE A 113 12.42 -8.80 1.52
N ILE A 114 12.89 -7.58 1.77
CA ILE A 114 13.96 -6.96 0.98
C ILE A 114 15.24 -7.79 1.07
N SER A 115 15.59 -8.26 2.28
CA SER A 115 16.77 -9.13 2.46
C SER A 115 16.67 -10.43 1.67
N HIS A 116 15.49 -11.03 1.55
CA HIS A 116 15.29 -12.26 0.78
C HIS A 116 15.33 -12.03 -0.73
N LEU A 117 14.96 -10.84 -1.21
CA LEU A 117 15.04 -10.47 -2.62
C LEU A 117 16.48 -10.17 -3.10
N GLN A 118 17.40 -9.94 -2.17
CA GLN A 118 18.81 -9.59 -2.44
C GLN A 118 19.77 -10.78 -2.28
N SER A 119 19.28 -11.93 -1.81
CA SER A 119 20.03 -13.18 -1.65
C SER A 119 19.85 -14.09 -2.87
#